data_AF-A0A7D7PGC7-F1
#
_entry.id   AF-A0A7D7PGC7-F1
#
_cell.length_a   1.000
_cell.length_b   1.000
_cell.length_c   1.000
_cell.angle_alpha   90.00
_cell.angle_beta   90.00
_cell.angle_gamma   90.00
#
_symmetry.space_group_name_H-M   'P 1'
#
loop_
_entity.id
_entity.type
_entity.pdbx_description
1 polymer ?
#
loop_
_entity_poly.entity_id
_entity_poly.type
_entity_poly.pdbx_seq_one_letter_code
_entity_poly.pdbx_strand_id
1 'polypeptide(L)' 'MKVATNDGDYTMDHSSAVVVIDPQGRQAGLIRPPLLPADIAADLARLAEVAP' A
#
# COMPACT_ATOMS: atom_id res chain seq x y z
N MET A 1 -4.52 -4.14 -17.98
CA MET A 1 -5.35 -3.90 -19.19
C MET A 1 -6.82 -3.78 -18.77
N LYS A 2 -7.59 -2.90 -19.41
CA LYS A 2 -9.04 -2.76 -19.16
C LYS A 2 -9.79 -4.01 -19.65
N VAL A 3 -10.65 -4.59 -18.82
CA VAL A 3 -11.52 -5.73 -19.17
C VAL A 3 -12.95 -5.36 -18.79
N ALA A 4 -13.86 -5.27 -19.76
CA ALA A 4 -15.26 -4.91 -19.50
C ALA A 4 -16.00 -5.98 -18.69
N THR A 5 -16.95 -5.59 -17.85
CA THR A 5 -17.91 -6.46 -17.17
C THR A 5 -19.29 -6.37 -17.84
N ASN A 6 -20.25 -7.19 -17.38
CA ASN A 6 -21.57 -7.29 -18.00
C ASN A 6 -22.45 -6.04 -17.82
N ASP A 7 -22.22 -5.23 -16.78
CA ASP A 7 -23.07 -4.09 -16.41
C ASP A 7 -22.49 -2.72 -16.86
N GLY A 8 -21.51 -2.75 -17.78
CA GLY A 8 -20.83 -1.56 -18.28
C GLY A 8 -19.61 -1.10 -17.46
N ASP A 9 -19.29 -1.79 -16.35
CA ASP A 9 -18.06 -1.57 -15.60
C ASP A 9 -16.85 -2.21 -16.30
N TYR A 10 -15.67 -2.05 -15.68
CA TYR A 10 -14.47 -2.76 -16.10
C TYR A 10 -13.58 -3.10 -14.91
N THR A 11 -12.77 -4.14 -15.07
CA THR A 11 -11.67 -4.47 -14.17
C THR A 11 -10.34 -4.13 -14.82
N MET A 12 -9.31 -3.94 -13.99
CA MET A 12 -7.94 -3.82 -14.44
C MET A 12 -7.04 -4.67 -13.57
N ASP A 13 -6.29 -5.55 -14.22
CA ASP A 13 -5.13 -6.15 -13.58
C ASP A 13 -4.03 -5.09 -13.39
N HIS A 14 -3.55 -4.99 -12.16
CA HIS A 14 -2.48 -4.09 -11.73
C HIS A 14 -1.79 -4.64 -10.50
N SER A 15 -0.49 -4.37 -10.39
CA SER A 15 0.25 -4.68 -9.16
C SER A 15 -0.19 -3.74 -8.03
N SER A 16 -0.18 -4.25 -6.81
CA SER A 16 -0.46 -3.47 -5.61
C SER A 16 0.82 -3.29 -4.79
N ALA A 17 0.97 -2.11 -4.21
CA ALA A 17 2.01 -1.78 -3.24
C ALA A 17 1.48 -0.69 -2.29
N VAL A 18 2.07 -0.57 -1.10
CA VAL A 18 1.75 0.48 -0.14
C VAL A 18 2.96 1.42 -0.03
N VAL A 19 2.76 2.70 -0.30
CA VAL A 19 3.77 3.74 -0.07
C VAL A 19 3.46 4.41 1.27
N VAL A 20 4.43 4.41 2.18
CA VAL A 20 4.30 5.07 3.49
C VAL A 20 4.92 6.46 3.40
N ILE A 21 4.14 7.47 3.76
CA ILE A 21 4.55 8.88 3.73
C ILE A 21 4.61 9.40 5.17
N ASP A 22 5.70 10.09 5.51
CA ASP A 22 5.86 10.71 6.83
C ASP A 22 5.12 12.07 6.94
N PRO A 23 5.00 12.66 8.14
CA PRO A 23 4.31 13.95 8.32
C PRO A 23 4.94 15.14 7.56
N GLN A 24 6.19 15.03 7.12
CA GLN A 24 6.85 16.04 6.29
C GLN A 24 6.63 15.81 4.79
N GLY A 25 5.84 14.81 4.41
CA GLY A 25 5.51 14.49 3.02
C GLY A 25 6.59 13.68 2.29
N ARG A 26 7.52 13.04 3.01
CA ARG A 26 8.60 12.24 2.42
C ARG A 26 8.22 10.76 2.39
N GLN A 27 8.73 10.02 1.40
CA GLN A 27 8.56 8.56 1.35
C GLN A 27 9.41 7.90 2.44
N ALA A 28 8.75 7.35 3.45
CA ALA A 28 9.36 6.63 4.57
C ALA A 28 9.49 5.13 4.31
N GLY A 29 8.70 4.57 3.39
CA GLY A 29 8.74 3.14 3.08
C GLY A 29 7.94 2.74 1.84
N LEU A 30 8.21 1.53 1.35
CA LEU A 30 7.48 0.87 0.25
C LEU A 30 7.27 -0.61 0.59
N ILE A 31 6.01 -1.01 0.76
CA ILE A 31 5.61 -2.39 1.05
C ILE A 31 5.12 -3.05 -0.24
N ARG A 32 5.67 -4.22 -0.58
CA ARG A 32 5.35 -5.00 -1.78
C ARG A 32 4.77 -6.36 -1.38
N PRO A 33 4.03 -7.05 -2.27
CA PRO A 33 3.48 -8.37 -1.98
C PRO A 33 4.55 -9.39 -1.53
N PRO A 34 4.21 -10.33 -0.62
CA PRO A 34 2.89 -10.53 -0.02
C PRO A 34 2.53 -9.46 1.03
N LEU A 35 1.30 -8.92 0.94
CA LEU A 35 0.82 -7.89 1.87
C LEU A 35 0.27 -8.55 3.14
N LEU A 36 1.16 -8.92 4.05
CA LEU A 36 0.83 -9.62 5.30
C LEU A 36 0.40 -8.61 6.38
N PRO A 37 -0.85 -8.66 6.88
CA PRO A 37 -1.37 -7.63 7.79
C PRO A 37 -0.56 -7.48 9.10
N ALA A 38 -0.08 -8.60 9.66
CA ALA A 38 0.68 -8.59 10.92
C ALA A 38 2.03 -7.86 10.76
N ASP A 39 2.74 -8.15 9.67
CA ASP A 39 4.05 -7.54 9.38
C ASP A 39 3.90 -6.05 9.08
N ILE A 40 2.88 -5.68 8.29
CA ILE A 40 2.56 -4.27 8.00
C ILE A 40 2.25 -3.52 9.29
N ALA A 41 1.43 -4.09 10.19
CA ALA A 41 1.10 -3.46 11.46
C ALA A 41 2.35 -3.26 12.35
N ALA A 42 3.22 -4.26 12.41
CA ALA A 42 4.47 -4.18 13.16
C ALA A 42 5.41 -3.09 12.61
N ASP A 43 5.55 -3.00 11.28
CA ASP A 43 6.37 -1.97 10.63
C ASP A 43 5.81 -0.56 10.88
N LEU A 44 4.49 -0.38 10.76
CA LEU A 44 3.84 0.91 11.02
C LEU A 44 3.95 1.33 12.48
N ALA A 45 3.80 0.41 13.44
CA ALA A 45 4.00 0.68 14.86
C ALA A 45 5.44 1.13 15.13
N ARG A 46 6.42 0.42 14.57
CA ARG A 46 7.84 0.78 14.68
C ARG A 46 8.14 2.17 14.11
N LEU A 47 7.57 2.51 12.96
CA LEU A 47 7.74 3.84 12.37
C LEU A 47 7.11 4.94 13.23
N ALA A 48 5.98 4.66 13.88
CA ALA A 48 5.31 5.62 14.76
C ALA A 48 6.11 5.91 16.05
N GLU A 49 6.85 4.94 16.58
CA GLU A 49 7.72 5.12 17.75
C GLU A 49 8.98 5.95 17.44
N VAL A 50 9.45 5.91 16.20
CA VAL A 50 10.68 6.60 15.76
C VAL A 50 10.38 8.02 15.24
N ALA A 51 9.10 8.35 14.99
CA ALA A 51 8.68 9.64 14.48
C ALA A 51 9.02 10.77 15.48
N PRO A 52 9.86 11.76 15.09
CA PRO A 52 10.20 12.92 15.92
C PRO A 52 9.07 13.94 16.04
#